data_AF-A0A8T7LR23-F1
#
_entry.id   AF-A0A8T7LR23-F1
#
_cell.length_a   1.000
_cell.length_b   1.000
_cell.length_c   1.000
_cell.angle_alpha   90.00
_cell.angle_beta   90.00
_cell.angle_gamma   90.00
#
_symmetry.space_group_name_H-M   'P 1'
#
loop_
_entity.id
_entity.type
_entity.pdbx_description
1 polymer ?
#
loop_
_entity_poly.entity_id
_entity_poly.type
_entity_poly.pdbx_seq_one_letter_code
_entity_poly.pdbx_strand_id
1 'polypeptide(L)'
;MQHQAQQQTDDKRKDRWAGILTSLSLAGIVILLILVLFNVSKNINALWLWAGFAGIMMALLWGLGLGATGKWYGVIVEKNRNRASLSRLQITLWTILVISSFLTMAIIRIREAPRQPSNAETAACKAEYISVNYGFTIDQLGGPAPENPETTTPANGENSDTLKKALEEAEAECVPQTLKIRFPEELLLVLGISTASFAGSSLIKSNKQNKPSVEVQRIRNAVEKAKQMLKDRVEELEEAKNRQIAAEVVLAEEREKLSGLSELLEDGSTNEKYLEAKEHIRSAEIALKIAEEVVKKLNTKKEEAEKQLADAEEELNLRKDLGLLVVANEPKFTDIFYGDQEGDAQFIDLGKVQMFFITIAILLAYGVAIGAIMQNTDLLTAPLGVDFPEFSSSLTTLLGISHAGYLAVKTPDRPLSAS
;
A
#
# COMPACT_ATOMS: atom_id res chain seq x y z
N MET A 1 1.68 -6.14 34.86
CA MET A 1 1.15 -5.31 33.76
C MET A 1 2.16 -4.26 33.26
N GLN A 2 2.82 -3.47 34.13
CA GLN A 2 3.82 -2.47 33.68
C GLN A 2 5.04 -3.07 32.96
N HIS A 3 5.56 -4.22 33.41
CA HIS A 3 6.69 -4.90 32.74
C HIS A 3 6.38 -5.40 31.31
N GLN A 4 5.15 -5.86 31.05
CA GLN A 4 4.75 -6.34 29.71
C GLN A 4 4.52 -5.17 28.73
N ALA A 5 4.03 -4.02 29.23
CA ALA A 5 3.89 -2.81 28.43
C ALA A 5 5.26 -2.27 27.97
N GLN A 6 6.28 -2.37 28.83
CA GLN A 6 7.62 -1.86 28.55
C GLN A 6 8.39 -2.77 27.55
N GLN A 7 8.23 -4.09 27.65
CA GLN A 7 8.80 -5.03 26.67
C GLN A 7 8.19 -4.85 25.28
N GLN A 8 6.87 -4.63 25.17
CA GLN A 8 6.24 -4.36 23.87
C GLN A 8 6.72 -3.06 23.22
N THR A 9 7.08 -2.04 24.00
CA THR A 9 7.61 -0.79 23.45
C THR A 9 9.05 -0.93 22.95
N ASP A 10 9.87 -1.75 23.61
CA ASP A 10 11.26 -1.96 23.22
C ASP A 10 11.40 -2.85 21.98
N ASP A 11 10.58 -3.89 21.84
CA ASP A 11 10.58 -4.73 20.62
C ASP A 11 10.14 -3.92 19.40
N LYS A 12 9.07 -3.12 19.53
CA LYS A 12 8.64 -2.20 18.45
C LYS A 12 9.71 -1.16 18.10
N ARG A 13 10.55 -0.76 19.05
CA ARG A 13 11.63 0.19 18.82
C ARG A 13 12.77 -0.47 18.06
N LYS A 14 13.19 -1.68 18.47
CA LYS A 14 14.25 -2.47 17.80
C LYS A 14 13.89 -2.79 16.35
N ASP A 15 12.65 -3.21 16.08
CA ASP A 15 12.19 -3.49 14.72
C ASP A 15 12.21 -2.23 13.82
N ARG A 16 11.86 -1.06 14.37
CA ARG A 16 11.94 0.21 13.64
C ARG A 16 13.38 0.59 13.30
N TRP A 17 14.33 0.40 14.22
CA TRP A 17 15.74 0.71 13.98
C TRP A 17 16.38 -0.25 12.98
N ALA A 18 16.04 -1.54 13.02
CA ALA A 18 16.50 -2.51 12.02
C ALA A 18 16.02 -2.16 10.59
N GLY A 19 14.78 -1.68 10.44
CA GLY A 19 14.25 -1.17 9.17
C GLY A 19 14.97 0.09 8.66
N ILE A 20 15.33 1.02 9.57
CA ILE A 20 16.07 2.24 9.20
C ILE A 20 17.50 1.91 8.79
N LEU A 21 18.20 1.05 9.54
CA LEU A 21 19.57 0.63 9.23
C LEU A 21 19.68 -0.11 7.90
N THR A 22 18.71 -0.98 7.59
CA THR A 22 18.64 -1.67 6.29
C THR A 22 18.36 -0.70 5.13
N SER A 23 17.51 0.30 5.32
CA SER A 23 17.26 1.33 4.29
C SER A 23 18.49 2.21 4.01
N LEU A 24 19.28 2.54 5.05
CA LEU A 24 20.47 3.38 4.92
C LEU A 24 21.62 2.64 4.21
N SER A 25 21.81 1.34 4.47
CA SER A 25 22.83 0.55 3.77
C SER A 25 22.48 0.37 2.29
N LEU A 26 21.19 0.20 1.97
CA LEU A 26 20.71 0.09 0.59
C LEU A 26 20.96 1.38 -0.20
N ALA A 27 20.70 2.54 0.41
CA ALA A 27 20.96 3.84 -0.22
C ALA A 27 22.46 4.06 -0.51
N GLY A 28 23.34 3.66 0.42
CA GLY A 28 24.79 3.73 0.21
C GLY A 28 25.27 2.85 -0.95
N ILE A 29 24.76 1.62 -1.05
CA ILE A 29 25.08 0.70 -2.16
C ILE A 29 24.59 1.26 -3.49
N VAL A 30 23.43 1.91 -3.50
CA VAL A 30 22.86 2.51 -4.72
C VAL A 30 23.66 3.70 -5.19
N ILE A 31 24.08 4.59 -4.29
CA ILE A 31 24.98 5.70 -4.64
C ILE A 31 26.29 5.17 -5.22
N LEU A 32 26.86 4.12 -4.61
CA LEU A 32 28.06 3.46 -5.12
C LEU A 32 27.82 2.86 -6.52
N LEU A 33 26.70 2.19 -6.75
CA LEU A 33 26.34 1.64 -8.07
C LEU A 33 26.12 2.74 -9.11
N ILE A 34 25.52 3.87 -8.75
CA ILE A 34 25.35 5.03 -9.64
C ILE A 34 26.73 5.60 -10.01
N LEU A 35 27.65 5.73 -9.05
CA LEU A 35 29.01 6.21 -9.29
C LEU A 35 29.81 5.23 -10.16
N VAL A 36 29.65 3.93 -9.94
CA VAL A 36 30.24 2.88 -10.78
C VAL A 36 29.68 2.95 -12.19
N LEU A 37 28.35 3.05 -12.35
CA LEU A 37 27.73 3.21 -13.67
C LEU A 37 28.16 4.51 -14.35
N PHE A 38 28.33 5.60 -13.61
CA PHE A 38 28.86 6.85 -14.14
C PHE A 38 30.27 6.68 -14.71
N ASN A 39 31.14 5.96 -13.99
CA ASN A 39 32.50 5.69 -14.44
C ASN A 39 32.56 4.73 -15.65
N VAL A 40 31.72 3.70 -15.66
CA VAL A 40 31.62 2.72 -16.76
C VAL A 40 30.86 3.31 -17.97
N SER A 41 30.05 4.35 -17.77
CA SER A 41 29.18 4.94 -18.80
C SER A 41 29.91 5.30 -20.08
N LYS A 42 31.20 5.68 -20.01
CA LYS A 42 32.02 6.13 -21.15
C LYS A 42 32.03 5.14 -22.33
N ASN A 43 31.82 3.85 -22.07
CA ASN A 43 31.85 2.80 -23.09
C ASN A 43 30.48 2.12 -23.31
N ILE A 44 29.41 2.63 -22.66
CA ILE A 44 28.08 2.03 -22.70
C ILE A 44 27.15 2.92 -23.54
N ASN A 45 26.41 2.29 -24.47
CA ASN A 45 25.36 2.97 -25.22
C ASN A 45 24.26 3.48 -24.28
N ALA A 46 23.73 4.66 -24.58
CA ALA A 46 22.71 5.34 -23.77
C ALA A 46 21.51 4.45 -23.38
N LEU A 47 21.06 3.57 -24.28
CA LEU A 47 19.99 2.61 -24.00
C LEU A 47 20.33 1.62 -22.88
N TRP A 48 21.55 1.09 -22.84
CA TRP A 48 21.99 0.16 -21.80
C TRP A 48 22.24 0.88 -20.47
N LEU A 49 22.72 2.12 -20.53
CA LEU A 49 22.86 2.98 -19.36
C LEU A 49 21.49 3.26 -18.72
N TRP A 50 20.48 3.55 -19.55
CA TRP A 50 19.10 3.70 -19.11
C TRP A 50 18.53 2.45 -18.47
N ALA A 51 18.69 1.29 -19.12
CA ALA A 51 18.29 0.00 -18.56
C ALA A 51 18.98 -0.28 -17.21
N GLY A 52 20.26 0.09 -17.07
CA GLY A 52 21.01 0.02 -15.82
C GLY A 52 20.39 0.86 -14.70
N PHE A 53 20.07 2.13 -14.96
CA PHE A 53 19.41 2.99 -13.97
C PHE A 53 18.00 2.51 -13.61
N ALA A 54 17.22 2.06 -14.60
CA ALA A 54 15.90 1.49 -14.36
C ALA A 54 15.99 0.23 -13.47
N GLY A 55 16.98 -0.64 -13.73
CA GLY A 55 17.25 -1.83 -12.92
C GLY A 55 17.65 -1.52 -11.48
N ILE A 56 18.51 -0.52 -11.27
CA ILE A 56 18.90 -0.07 -9.92
C ILE A 56 17.70 0.50 -9.18
N MET A 57 16.90 1.36 -9.82
CA MET A 57 15.69 1.92 -9.21
C MET A 57 14.70 0.82 -8.83
N MET A 58 14.53 -0.19 -9.69
CA MET A 58 13.70 -1.35 -9.39
C MET A 58 14.22 -2.14 -8.19
N ALA A 59 15.53 -2.39 -8.12
CA ALA A 59 16.17 -3.07 -7.00
C ALA A 59 16.06 -2.27 -5.69
N LEU A 60 16.20 -0.96 -5.74
CA LEU A 60 16.03 -0.06 -4.59
C LEU A 60 14.60 -0.16 -4.05
N LEU A 61 13.61 -0.05 -4.93
CA LEU A 61 12.21 -0.16 -4.53
C LEU A 61 11.91 -1.55 -3.98
N TRP A 62 12.43 -2.61 -4.59
CA TRP A 62 12.33 -3.97 -4.07
C TRP A 62 12.91 -4.10 -2.65
N GLY A 63 14.10 -3.55 -2.41
CA GLY A 63 14.73 -3.55 -1.09
C GLY A 63 13.93 -2.75 -0.05
N LEU A 64 13.39 -1.58 -0.43
CA LEU A 64 12.49 -0.82 0.41
C LEU A 64 11.19 -1.58 0.73
N GLY A 65 10.65 -2.32 -0.24
CA GLY A 65 9.48 -3.18 -0.06
C GLY A 65 9.72 -4.28 0.97
N LEU A 66 10.87 -4.98 0.85
CA LEU A 66 11.32 -5.99 1.81
C LEU A 66 11.50 -5.39 3.21
N GLY A 67 12.16 -4.25 3.34
CA GLY A 67 12.41 -3.60 4.63
C GLY A 67 11.12 -3.10 5.32
N ALA A 68 10.14 -2.64 4.54
CA ALA A 68 8.90 -2.08 5.11
C ALA A 68 7.85 -3.13 5.49
N THR A 69 7.80 -4.26 4.76
CA THR A 69 6.71 -5.24 4.87
C THR A 69 7.17 -6.70 5.05
N GLY A 70 8.47 -6.97 4.94
CA GLY A 70 9.02 -8.33 4.91
C GLY A 70 8.73 -9.09 3.60
N LYS A 71 8.04 -8.47 2.64
CA LYS A 71 7.65 -9.09 1.35
C LYS A 71 8.26 -8.32 0.19
N TRP A 72 8.65 -9.05 -0.86
CA TRP A 72 9.36 -8.47 -2.01
C TRP A 72 8.53 -7.48 -2.83
N TYR A 73 7.21 -7.64 -2.87
CA TYR A 73 6.25 -6.73 -3.50
C TYR A 73 5.73 -5.65 -2.53
N GLY A 74 6.39 -5.47 -1.39
CA GLY A 74 5.96 -4.61 -0.29
C GLY A 74 5.66 -3.16 -0.65
N VAL A 75 6.32 -2.61 -1.69
CA VAL A 75 6.06 -1.25 -2.19
C VAL A 75 4.63 -1.08 -2.68
N ILE A 76 4.05 -2.14 -3.25
CA ILE A 76 2.71 -2.13 -3.82
C ILE A 76 1.66 -2.46 -2.74
N VAL A 77 2.08 -3.04 -1.61
CA VAL A 77 1.21 -3.45 -0.51
C VAL A 77 0.85 -2.26 0.37
N GLU A 78 -0.44 -2.10 0.64
CA GLU A 78 -0.95 -1.15 1.62
C GLU A 78 -0.98 -1.77 3.02
N LYS A 79 -0.11 -1.31 3.91
CA LYS A 79 0.05 -1.85 5.28
C LYS A 79 -1.24 -1.88 6.10
N ASN A 80 -2.14 -0.91 5.91
CA ASN A 80 -3.40 -0.83 6.65
C ASN A 80 -4.46 -1.82 6.17
N ARG A 81 -4.37 -2.30 4.93
CA ARG A 81 -5.37 -3.19 4.30
C ARG A 81 -4.83 -4.58 3.98
N ASN A 82 -3.51 -4.76 4.08
CA ASN A 82 -2.83 -5.99 3.71
C ASN A 82 -3.21 -6.45 2.29
N ARG A 83 -3.32 -5.50 1.34
CA ARG A 83 -3.69 -5.74 -0.06
C ARG A 83 -2.79 -4.92 -0.97
N ALA A 84 -2.55 -5.44 -2.17
CA ALA A 84 -1.80 -4.73 -3.21
C ALA A 84 -2.68 -3.66 -3.88
N SER A 85 -2.12 -2.48 -4.17
CA SER A 85 -2.85 -1.36 -4.76
C SER A 85 -2.40 -1.08 -6.20
N LEU A 86 -3.37 -0.96 -7.12
CA LEU A 86 -3.11 -0.57 -8.51
C LEU A 86 -2.45 0.80 -8.61
N SER A 87 -2.90 1.78 -7.83
CA SER A 87 -2.34 3.14 -7.88
C SER A 87 -0.87 3.18 -7.45
N ARG A 88 -0.49 2.34 -6.48
CA ARG A 88 0.90 2.21 -6.04
C ARG A 88 1.77 1.55 -7.11
N LEU A 89 1.23 0.57 -7.83
CA LEU A 89 1.92 -0.01 -8.98
C LEU A 89 2.12 1.03 -10.09
N GLN A 90 1.08 1.81 -10.43
CA GLN A 90 1.15 2.85 -11.46
C GLN A 90 2.22 3.89 -11.13
N ILE A 91 2.16 4.51 -9.94
CA ILE A 91 3.14 5.53 -9.55
C ILE A 91 4.55 4.95 -9.50
N THR A 92 4.73 3.71 -9.04
CA THR A 92 6.03 3.03 -9.01
C THR A 92 6.60 2.87 -10.41
N LEU A 93 5.82 2.35 -11.36
CA LEU A 93 6.27 2.13 -12.74
C LEU A 93 6.59 3.44 -13.44
N TRP A 94 5.73 4.46 -13.31
CA TRP A 94 5.98 5.80 -13.86
C TRP A 94 7.21 6.46 -13.26
N THR A 95 7.41 6.33 -11.95
CA THR A 95 8.59 6.87 -11.26
C THR A 95 9.87 6.23 -11.77
N ILE A 96 9.90 4.90 -11.88
CA ILE A 96 11.07 4.20 -12.45
C ILE A 96 11.32 4.69 -13.87
N LEU A 97 10.29 4.72 -14.71
CA LEU A 97 10.42 5.08 -16.12
C LEU A 97 10.94 6.51 -16.30
N VAL A 98 10.31 7.50 -15.66
CA VAL A 98 10.64 8.91 -15.87
C VAL A 98 11.97 9.27 -15.22
N ILE A 99 12.22 8.87 -13.97
CA ILE A 99 13.44 9.25 -13.26
C ILE A 99 14.67 8.58 -13.88
N SER A 100 14.59 7.30 -14.24
CA SER A 100 15.72 6.61 -14.90
C SER A 100 16.06 7.26 -16.25
N SER A 101 15.05 7.67 -17.00
CA SER A 101 15.24 8.32 -18.31
C SER A 101 15.86 9.70 -18.15
N PHE A 102 15.33 10.52 -17.24
CA PHE A 102 15.87 11.84 -16.92
C PHE A 102 17.34 11.76 -16.50
N LEU A 103 17.65 10.84 -15.58
CA LEU A 103 19.02 10.67 -15.08
C LEU A 103 19.98 10.27 -16.20
N THR A 104 19.54 9.42 -17.11
CA THR A 104 20.33 8.99 -18.26
C THR A 104 20.61 10.15 -19.21
N MET A 105 19.57 10.91 -19.59
CA MET A 105 19.71 12.07 -20.47
C MET A 105 20.64 13.11 -19.84
N ALA A 106 20.47 13.40 -18.55
CA ALA A 106 21.31 14.35 -17.82
C ALA A 106 22.79 13.92 -17.82
N ILE A 107 23.08 12.65 -17.51
CA ILE A 107 24.45 12.15 -17.46
C ILE A 107 25.14 12.20 -18.82
N ILE A 108 24.43 11.82 -19.89
CA ILE A 108 25.00 11.85 -21.25
C ILE A 108 25.30 13.30 -21.67
N ARG A 109 24.38 14.23 -21.40
CA ARG A 109 24.59 15.65 -21.71
C ARG A 109 25.74 16.27 -20.91
N ILE A 110 25.90 15.87 -19.64
CA ILE A 110 27.04 16.29 -18.82
C ILE A 110 28.35 15.71 -19.36
N ARG A 111 28.33 14.47 -19.87
CA ARG A 111 29.52 13.77 -20.38
C ARG A 111 29.99 14.28 -21.74
N GLU A 112 29.07 14.44 -22.67
CA GLU A 112 29.39 14.72 -24.08
C GLU A 112 29.36 16.21 -24.40
N ALA A 113 28.76 17.02 -23.52
CA ALA A 113 28.36 18.40 -23.76
C ALA A 113 27.39 18.54 -24.95
N PRO A 114 26.43 19.49 -24.89
CA PRO A 114 25.62 19.80 -26.06
C PRO A 114 26.53 20.26 -27.20
N ARG A 115 26.21 19.83 -28.43
CA ARG A 115 26.88 20.37 -29.61
C ARG A 115 26.60 21.87 -29.73
N GLN A 116 27.42 22.59 -30.49
CA GLN A 116 27.12 23.98 -30.83
C GLN A 116 25.90 24.04 -31.77
N PRO A 117 24.95 24.98 -31.56
CA PRO A 117 23.85 25.18 -32.49
C PRO A 117 24.36 25.74 -33.81
N SER A 118 23.76 25.28 -34.91
CA SER A 118 23.96 25.90 -36.22
C SER A 118 23.27 27.27 -36.29
N ASN A 119 23.69 28.12 -37.22
CA ASN A 119 23.05 29.43 -37.43
C ASN A 119 21.53 29.31 -37.67
N ALA A 120 21.09 28.25 -38.34
CA ALA A 120 19.68 27.97 -38.59
C ALA A 120 18.92 27.63 -37.29
N GLU A 121 19.50 26.81 -36.42
CA GLU A 121 18.88 26.44 -35.13
C GLU A 121 18.83 27.62 -34.17
N THR A 122 19.88 28.44 -34.13
CA THR A 122 19.90 29.66 -33.33
C THR A 122 18.84 30.66 -33.84
N ALA A 123 18.71 30.82 -35.16
CA ALA A 123 17.68 31.68 -35.74
C ALA A 123 16.27 31.16 -35.44
N ALA A 124 16.04 29.84 -35.56
CA ALA A 124 14.76 29.22 -35.23
C ALA A 124 14.41 29.37 -33.75
N CYS A 125 15.37 29.18 -32.85
CA CYS A 125 15.18 29.36 -31.42
C CYS A 125 14.83 30.81 -31.07
N LYS A 126 15.56 31.79 -31.63
CA LYS A 126 15.29 33.21 -31.40
C LYS A 126 13.90 33.59 -31.91
N ALA A 127 13.54 33.10 -33.09
CA ALA A 127 12.22 33.28 -33.69
C ALA A 127 11.10 32.75 -32.79
N GLU A 128 11.24 31.51 -32.34
CA GLU A 128 10.26 30.84 -31.47
C GLU A 128 10.14 31.59 -30.14
N TYR A 129 11.26 31.89 -29.47
CA TYR A 129 11.30 32.59 -28.19
C TYR A 129 10.62 33.96 -28.25
N ILE A 130 10.92 34.75 -29.28
CA ILE A 130 10.37 36.10 -29.43
C ILE A 130 8.87 36.01 -29.76
N SER A 131 8.45 35.06 -30.59
CA SER A 131 7.04 34.87 -30.91
C SER A 131 6.21 34.44 -29.70
N VAL A 132 6.72 33.53 -28.87
CA VAL A 132 6.01 32.97 -27.71
C VAL A 132 5.93 33.99 -26.56
N ASN A 133 7.01 34.71 -26.27
CA ASN A 133 7.09 35.59 -25.10
C ASN A 133 6.66 37.03 -25.38
N TYR A 134 6.78 37.49 -26.62
CA TYR A 134 6.53 38.89 -27.00
C TYR A 134 5.48 39.05 -28.11
N GLY A 135 5.03 37.98 -28.75
CA GLY A 135 3.99 38.03 -29.78
C GLY A 135 4.44 38.67 -31.11
N PHE A 136 5.75 38.88 -31.32
CA PHE A 136 6.27 39.43 -32.57
C PHE A 136 6.47 38.33 -33.62
N THR A 137 6.17 38.63 -34.88
CA THR A 137 6.37 37.72 -36.03
C THR A 137 7.71 37.96 -36.73
N ILE A 138 8.30 36.93 -37.35
CA ILE A 138 9.59 36.96 -38.08
C ILE A 138 9.74 38.16 -39.04
N ASP A 139 8.65 38.60 -39.67
CA ASP A 139 8.65 39.76 -40.58
C ASP A 139 9.10 41.08 -39.91
N GLN A 140 9.04 41.18 -38.57
CA GLN A 140 9.49 42.34 -37.79
C GLN A 140 10.95 42.21 -37.29
N LEU A 141 11.58 41.04 -37.46
CA LEU A 141 12.93 40.75 -36.96
C LEU A 141 14.05 41.00 -37.97
N GLY A 142 13.71 41.38 -39.20
CA GLY A 142 14.67 41.58 -40.29
C GLY A 142 15.23 40.25 -40.78
N GLY A 143 14.78 39.80 -41.95
CA GLY A 143 15.45 38.73 -42.70
C GLY A 143 16.90 39.08 -43.06
N PRO A 144 17.64 38.17 -43.72
CA PRO A 144 19.01 38.46 -44.17
C PRO A 144 19.00 39.78 -44.97
N ALA A 145 19.92 40.66 -44.57
CA ALA A 145 20.01 42.08 -44.92
C ALA A 145 19.33 42.48 -46.26
N PRO A 146 18.39 43.45 -46.26
CA PRO A 146 17.93 44.03 -47.51
C PRO A 146 19.07 44.82 -48.15
N GLU A 147 19.27 44.59 -49.44
CA GLU A 147 20.32 45.17 -50.28
C GLU A 147 20.16 46.68 -50.54
N ASN A 148 19.17 47.35 -49.92
CA ASN A 148 18.93 48.79 -50.08
C ASN A 148 18.43 49.45 -48.77
N PRO A 149 19.04 50.56 -48.33
CA PRO A 149 18.81 51.14 -46.99
C PRO A 149 17.72 52.22 -46.92
N GLU A 150 16.69 52.19 -47.77
CA GLU A 150 15.63 53.19 -47.74
C GLU A 150 14.27 52.55 -47.94
N THR A 151 13.60 52.20 -46.83
CA THR A 151 12.18 52.52 -46.52
C THR A 151 11.67 51.58 -45.43
N THR A 152 11.88 51.93 -44.17
CA THR A 152 10.93 51.63 -43.08
C THR A 152 10.99 52.76 -42.07
N THR A 153 9.95 53.58 -42.07
CA THR A 153 9.68 54.57 -41.03
C THR A 153 9.47 53.81 -39.71
N PRO A 154 10.14 54.17 -38.60
CA PRO A 154 10.00 53.43 -37.35
C PRO A 154 8.64 53.72 -36.72
N ALA A 155 7.79 52.70 -36.65
CA ALA A 155 6.62 52.72 -35.78
C ALA A 155 7.08 52.63 -34.31
N ASN A 156 6.87 53.71 -33.57
CA ASN A 156 6.85 53.82 -32.10
C ASN A 156 8.13 53.40 -31.34
N GLY A 157 8.78 54.35 -30.67
CA GLY A 157 9.97 54.13 -29.83
C GLY A 157 9.80 53.11 -28.71
N GLU A 158 8.58 52.81 -28.28
CA GLU A 158 8.25 51.76 -27.30
C GLU A 158 8.52 50.34 -27.84
N ASN A 159 8.29 50.11 -29.14
CA ASN A 159 8.48 48.79 -29.76
C ASN A 159 9.97 48.47 -30.03
N SER A 160 10.81 49.51 -30.20
CA SER A 160 12.26 49.33 -30.42
C SER A 160 12.96 48.81 -29.16
N ASP A 161 12.63 49.37 -27.99
CA ASP A 161 13.29 48.97 -26.75
C ASP A 161 12.80 47.60 -26.27
N THR A 162 11.52 47.27 -26.48
CA THR A 162 11.00 45.91 -26.25
C THR A 162 11.60 44.90 -27.20
N LEU A 163 11.82 45.25 -28.47
CA LEU A 163 12.44 44.35 -29.45
C LEU A 163 13.91 44.09 -29.14
N LYS A 164 14.66 45.14 -28.75
CA LYS A 164 16.04 45.01 -28.29
C LYS A 164 16.14 44.10 -27.06
N LYS A 165 15.27 44.31 -26.08
CA LYS A 165 15.18 43.45 -24.90
C LYS A 165 14.82 42.00 -25.27
N ALA A 166 13.87 41.80 -26.17
CA ALA A 166 13.48 40.47 -26.65
C ALA A 166 14.63 39.75 -27.38
N LEU A 167 15.41 40.47 -28.19
CA LEU A 167 16.60 39.96 -28.86
C LEU A 167 17.71 39.58 -27.87
N GLU A 168 17.96 40.42 -26.86
CA GLU A 168 18.96 40.16 -25.82
C GLU A 168 18.59 38.94 -24.96
N GLU A 169 17.33 38.82 -24.55
CA GLU A 169 16.84 37.65 -23.81
C GLU A 169 16.83 36.38 -24.66
N ALA A 170 16.48 36.48 -25.95
CA ALA A 170 16.57 35.35 -26.88
C ALA A 170 18.02 34.90 -27.11
N GLU A 171 18.97 35.84 -27.12
CA GLU A 171 20.41 35.52 -27.19
C GLU A 171 20.92 34.80 -25.96
N ALA A 172 20.46 35.18 -24.78
CA ALA A 172 20.79 34.49 -23.55
C ALA A 172 20.18 33.07 -23.48
N GLU A 173 18.97 32.88 -24.01
CA GLU A 173 18.25 31.61 -23.95
C GLU A 173 18.73 30.59 -25.01
N CYS A 174 19.10 31.06 -26.22
CA CYS A 174 19.44 30.22 -27.37
C CYS A 174 20.92 29.83 -27.44
N VAL A 175 21.53 29.58 -26.28
CA VAL A 175 22.89 29.05 -26.12
C VAL A 175 22.85 27.55 -25.82
N PRO A 176 23.95 26.79 -26.05
CA PRO A 176 23.98 25.38 -25.68
C PRO A 176 23.76 25.19 -24.18
N GLN A 177 22.68 24.50 -23.80
CA GLN A 177 22.33 24.28 -22.39
C GLN A 177 22.54 22.81 -22.00
N THR A 178 23.40 22.54 -21.02
CA THR A 178 23.75 21.17 -20.58
C THR A 178 22.60 20.46 -19.88
N LEU A 179 21.82 21.17 -19.06
CA LEU A 179 20.77 20.58 -18.20
C LEU A 179 19.33 20.87 -18.64
N LYS A 180 19.13 21.47 -19.82
CA LYS A 180 17.78 21.74 -20.35
C LYS A 180 17.14 20.46 -20.86
N ILE A 181 16.30 19.86 -20.03
CA ILE A 181 15.46 18.70 -20.35
C ILE A 181 14.01 19.13 -20.12
N ARG A 182 13.19 19.13 -21.18
CA ARG A 182 11.79 19.58 -21.11
C ARG A 182 10.86 18.40 -20.89
N PHE A 183 9.89 18.60 -20.00
CA PHE A 183 8.84 17.63 -19.72
C PHE A 183 7.52 18.13 -20.33
N PRO A 184 6.83 17.30 -21.12
CA PRO A 184 5.49 17.65 -21.59
C PRO A 184 4.53 17.83 -20.40
N GLU A 185 3.62 18.78 -20.50
CA GLU A 185 2.64 19.07 -19.46
C GLU A 185 1.77 17.85 -19.14
N GLU A 186 1.49 17.03 -20.15
CA GLU A 186 0.75 15.78 -20.03
C GLU A 186 1.49 14.76 -19.17
N LEU A 187 2.82 14.68 -19.28
CA LEU A 187 3.61 13.79 -18.44
C LEU A 187 3.59 14.26 -16.98
N LEU A 188 3.71 15.58 -16.77
CA LEU A 188 3.60 16.18 -15.44
C LEU A 188 2.20 15.97 -14.85
N LEU A 189 1.16 16.02 -15.69
CA LEU A 189 -0.22 15.75 -15.30
C LEU A 189 -0.44 14.26 -15.00
N VAL A 190 0.12 13.33 -15.77
CA VAL A 190 0.06 11.88 -15.47
C VAL A 190 0.76 11.56 -14.16
N LEU A 191 1.95 12.14 -13.92
CA LEU A 191 2.67 12.02 -12.66
C LEU A 191 1.91 12.69 -11.51
N GLY A 192 1.37 13.88 -11.74
CA GLY A 192 0.61 14.71 -10.81
C GLY A 192 -0.73 14.10 -10.41
N ILE A 193 -1.46 13.48 -11.34
CA ILE A 193 -2.69 12.73 -11.08
C ILE A 193 -2.36 11.46 -10.30
N SER A 194 -1.23 10.81 -10.59
CA SER A 194 -0.79 9.63 -9.83
C SER A 194 -0.45 10.00 -8.39
N THR A 195 0.26 11.11 -8.14
CA THR A 195 0.56 11.62 -6.79
C THR A 195 -0.68 12.18 -6.09
N ALA A 196 -1.54 12.94 -6.78
CA ALA A 196 -2.78 13.48 -6.22
C ALA A 196 -3.81 12.38 -5.92
N SER A 197 -3.92 11.35 -6.75
CA SER A 197 -4.75 10.17 -6.47
C SER A 197 -4.19 9.37 -5.30
N PHE A 198 -2.86 9.29 -5.17
CA PHE A 198 -2.21 8.69 -4.01
C PHE A 198 -2.50 9.48 -2.72
N ALA A 199 -2.30 10.80 -2.70
CA ALA A 199 -2.55 11.66 -1.54
C ALA A 199 -4.04 11.85 -1.22
N GLY A 200 -4.89 12.03 -2.23
CA GLY A 200 -6.34 12.16 -2.10
C GLY A 200 -6.98 10.86 -1.60
N SER A 201 -6.44 9.70 -2.00
CA SER A 201 -6.91 8.42 -1.46
C SER A 201 -6.67 8.28 0.04
N SER A 202 -5.59 8.87 0.58
CA SER A 202 -5.30 8.82 2.02
C SER A 202 -6.16 9.82 2.80
N LEU A 203 -6.50 10.99 2.26
CA LEU A 203 -7.39 11.99 2.88
C LEU A 203 -8.86 11.54 2.89
N ILE A 204 -9.38 11.02 1.78
CA ILE A 204 -10.75 10.49 1.70
C ILE A 204 -10.87 9.18 2.50
N LYS A 205 -9.84 8.31 2.47
CA LYS A 205 -9.84 7.11 3.32
C LYS A 205 -9.53 7.42 4.77
N SER A 206 -8.82 8.49 5.14
CA SER A 206 -8.60 8.87 6.55
C SER A 206 -9.91 9.20 7.26
N ASN A 207 -10.84 9.87 6.56
CA ASN A 207 -12.17 10.14 7.09
C ASN A 207 -13.07 8.89 7.15
N LYS A 208 -12.77 7.86 6.34
CA LYS A 208 -13.44 6.54 6.34
C LYS A 208 -12.71 5.48 7.20
N GLN A 209 -11.47 5.73 7.62
CA GLN A 209 -10.59 4.80 8.36
C GLN A 209 -10.97 4.66 9.83
N ASN A 210 -11.80 5.56 10.36
CA ASN A 210 -12.45 5.34 11.67
C ASN A 210 -13.65 4.39 11.59
N LYS A 211 -13.95 3.81 10.41
CA LYS A 211 -14.97 2.79 10.25
C LYS A 211 -14.57 1.73 9.20
N PRO A 212 -13.55 0.89 9.43
CA PRO A 212 -13.82 -0.54 9.20
C PRO A 212 -15.02 -0.83 10.10
N SER A 213 -16.14 -1.30 9.55
CA SER A 213 -17.42 -1.31 10.29
C SER A 213 -17.19 -1.71 11.75
N VAL A 214 -17.30 -0.76 12.68
CA VAL A 214 -16.96 -0.96 14.11
C VAL A 214 -17.68 -2.21 14.64
N GLU A 215 -18.83 -2.48 14.04
CA GLU A 215 -19.66 -3.67 14.17
C GLU A 215 -18.96 -5.00 13.83
N VAL A 216 -18.21 -5.08 12.73
CA VAL A 216 -17.45 -6.27 12.32
C VAL A 216 -16.35 -6.61 13.32
N GLN A 217 -15.61 -5.60 13.79
CA GLN A 217 -14.58 -5.81 14.80
C GLN A 217 -15.21 -6.22 16.13
N ARG A 218 -16.36 -5.63 16.49
CA ARG A 218 -17.15 -6.02 17.66
C ARG A 218 -17.61 -7.48 17.57
N ILE A 219 -18.10 -7.92 16.41
CA ILE A 219 -18.58 -9.30 16.20
C ILE A 219 -17.42 -10.29 16.29
N ARG A 220 -16.27 -10.01 15.64
CA ARG A 220 -15.09 -10.86 15.78
C ARG A 220 -14.62 -10.96 17.24
N ASN A 221 -14.57 -9.83 17.95
CA ASN A 221 -14.20 -9.81 19.36
C ASN A 221 -15.24 -10.54 20.23
N ALA A 222 -16.52 -10.50 19.85
CA ALA A 222 -17.60 -11.22 20.54
C ALA A 222 -17.44 -12.74 20.37
N VAL A 223 -17.13 -13.22 19.16
CA VAL A 223 -16.85 -14.64 18.88
C VAL A 223 -15.64 -15.12 19.67
N GLU A 224 -14.53 -14.40 19.66
CA GLU A 224 -13.34 -14.77 20.44
C GLU A 224 -13.62 -14.78 21.95
N LYS A 225 -14.39 -13.81 22.44
CA LYS A 225 -14.81 -13.76 23.84
C LYS A 225 -15.70 -14.94 24.21
N ALA A 226 -16.66 -15.31 23.35
CA ALA A 226 -17.54 -16.46 23.55
C ALA A 226 -16.74 -17.77 23.55
N LYS A 227 -15.77 -17.91 22.65
CA LYS A 227 -14.88 -19.08 22.58
C LYS A 227 -14.01 -19.21 23.83
N GLN A 228 -13.47 -18.10 24.33
CA GLN A 228 -12.72 -18.09 25.59
C GLN A 228 -13.61 -18.44 26.78
N MET A 229 -14.81 -17.87 26.86
CA MET A 229 -15.79 -18.20 27.91
C MET A 229 -16.15 -19.68 27.91
N LEU A 230 -16.37 -20.28 26.74
CA LEU A 230 -16.64 -21.71 26.61
C LEU A 230 -15.46 -22.54 27.14
N LYS A 231 -14.24 -22.15 26.79
CA LYS A 231 -13.03 -22.83 27.27
C LYS A 231 -12.94 -22.79 28.80
N ASP A 232 -13.12 -21.62 29.40
CA ASP A 232 -13.07 -21.46 30.86
C ASP A 232 -14.18 -22.30 31.56
N ARG A 233 -15.39 -22.36 30.97
CA ARG A 233 -16.49 -23.19 31.51
C ARG A 233 -16.25 -24.69 31.40
N VAL A 234 -15.59 -25.13 30.33
CA VAL A 234 -15.20 -26.54 30.17
C VAL A 234 -14.17 -26.93 31.22
N GLU A 235 -13.19 -26.07 31.48
CA GLU A 235 -12.16 -26.28 32.51
C GLU A 235 -12.78 -26.32 33.92
N GLU A 236 -13.65 -25.37 34.28
CA GLU A 236 -14.39 -25.38 35.55
C GLU A 236 -15.22 -26.67 35.74
N LEU A 237 -15.86 -27.15 34.67
CA LEU A 237 -16.65 -28.38 34.70
C LEU A 237 -15.78 -29.62 34.90
N GLU A 238 -14.60 -29.67 34.27
CA GLU A 238 -13.66 -30.77 34.41
C GLU A 238 -13.12 -30.84 35.84
N GLU A 239 -12.77 -29.70 36.44
CA GLU A 239 -12.39 -29.64 37.86
C GLU A 239 -13.52 -30.10 38.79
N ALA A 240 -14.76 -29.68 38.52
CA ALA A 240 -15.91 -30.06 39.34
C ALA A 240 -16.23 -31.56 39.24
N LYS A 241 -16.11 -32.15 38.05
CA LYS A 241 -16.22 -33.61 37.85
C LYS A 241 -15.14 -34.36 38.62
N ASN A 242 -13.90 -33.87 38.61
CA ASN A 242 -12.82 -34.47 39.39
C ASN A 242 -13.11 -34.43 40.90
N ARG A 243 -13.70 -33.33 41.40
CA ARG A 243 -14.14 -33.24 42.81
C ARG A 243 -15.31 -34.17 43.12
N GLN A 244 -16.25 -34.34 42.20
CA GLN A 244 -17.34 -35.31 42.35
C GLN A 244 -16.78 -36.73 42.47
N ILE A 245 -15.88 -37.13 41.57
CA ILE A 245 -15.22 -38.45 41.61
C ILE A 245 -14.49 -38.65 42.94
N ALA A 246 -13.76 -37.63 43.43
CA ALA A 246 -13.10 -37.71 44.73
C ALA A 246 -14.10 -37.92 45.89
N ALA A 247 -15.25 -37.25 45.86
CA ALA A 247 -16.30 -37.44 46.85
C ALA A 247 -16.94 -38.85 46.77
N GLU A 248 -17.12 -39.40 45.56
CA GLU A 248 -17.59 -40.77 45.36
C GLU A 248 -16.61 -41.81 45.94
N VAL A 249 -15.30 -41.59 45.75
CA VAL A 249 -14.25 -42.46 46.31
C VAL A 249 -14.26 -42.41 47.84
N VAL A 250 -14.35 -41.23 48.46
CA VAL A 250 -14.43 -41.09 49.92
C VAL A 250 -15.67 -41.79 50.47
N LEU A 251 -16.82 -41.63 49.82
CA LEU A 251 -18.04 -42.31 50.23
C LEU A 251 -17.92 -43.83 50.12
N ALA A 252 -17.28 -44.35 49.07
CA ALA A 252 -17.02 -45.78 48.91
C ALA A 252 -16.11 -46.33 50.01
N GLU A 253 -15.03 -45.61 50.34
CA GLU A 253 -14.10 -45.98 51.41
C GLU A 253 -14.79 -46.01 52.79
N GLU A 254 -15.62 -45.01 53.11
CA GLU A 254 -16.37 -44.98 54.36
C GLU A 254 -17.43 -46.09 54.45
N ARG A 255 -18.07 -46.45 53.33
CA ARG A 255 -18.98 -47.61 53.26
C ARG A 255 -18.27 -48.94 53.50
N GLU A 256 -17.06 -49.09 52.95
CA GLU A 256 -16.22 -50.27 53.17
C GLU A 256 -15.86 -50.40 54.66
N LYS A 257 -15.40 -49.31 55.30
CA LYS A 257 -15.11 -49.27 56.76
C LYS A 257 -16.31 -49.68 57.61
N LEU A 258 -17.51 -49.16 57.29
CA LEU A 258 -18.73 -49.52 58.01
C LEU A 258 -19.08 -51.01 57.86
N SER A 259 -18.89 -51.58 56.68
CA SER A 259 -19.16 -53.01 56.44
C SER A 259 -18.27 -53.92 57.30
N GLY A 260 -16.97 -53.63 57.36
CA GLY A 260 -16.03 -54.37 58.23
C GLY A 260 -16.31 -54.20 59.73
N LEU A 261 -16.82 -53.04 60.15
CA LEU A 261 -17.28 -52.80 61.53
C LEU A 261 -18.57 -53.55 61.86
N SER A 262 -19.48 -53.72 60.89
CA SER A 262 -20.75 -54.43 61.08
C SER A 262 -20.57 -55.94 61.28
N GLU A 263 -19.55 -56.53 60.65
CA GLU A 263 -19.19 -57.94 60.77
C GLU A 263 -18.61 -58.27 62.17
N LEU A 264 -18.04 -57.27 62.86
CA LEU A 264 -17.48 -57.40 64.22
C LEU A 264 -18.51 -57.17 65.34
N LEU A 265 -19.77 -56.86 65.01
CA LEU A 265 -20.81 -56.37 65.95
C LEU A 265 -21.87 -57.41 66.36
N GLU A 266 -21.61 -58.72 66.18
CA GLU A 266 -22.55 -59.78 66.61
C GLU A 266 -22.80 -59.87 68.13
N ASP A 267 -22.04 -59.15 68.97
CA ASP A 267 -22.17 -59.16 70.44
C ASP A 267 -22.68 -57.81 70.98
N GLY A 268 -23.99 -57.57 70.90
CA GLY A 268 -24.86 -56.79 71.81
C GLY A 268 -24.48 -55.40 72.36
N SER A 269 -23.32 -54.83 72.03
CA SER A 269 -22.77 -53.63 72.65
C SER A 269 -22.74 -52.46 71.65
N THR A 270 -23.47 -51.40 71.96
CA THR A 270 -23.47 -50.12 71.23
C THR A 270 -22.06 -49.55 71.18
N ASN A 271 -21.38 -49.76 70.04
CA ASN A 271 -20.00 -49.38 69.85
C ASN A 271 -19.95 -47.97 69.26
N GLU A 272 -19.41 -47.02 70.02
CA GLU A 272 -19.26 -45.58 69.67
C GLU A 272 -18.69 -45.39 68.25
N LYS A 273 -17.71 -46.23 67.87
CA LYS A 273 -17.07 -46.25 66.55
C LYS A 273 -18.02 -46.54 65.38
N TYR A 274 -19.06 -47.33 65.59
CA TYR A 274 -20.07 -47.61 64.57
C TYR A 274 -20.98 -46.39 64.35
N LEU A 275 -21.29 -45.67 65.43
CA LEU A 275 -22.09 -44.46 65.37
C LEU A 275 -21.33 -43.33 64.66
N GLU A 276 -20.03 -43.17 64.97
CA GLU A 276 -19.12 -42.24 64.29
C GLU A 276 -19.01 -42.56 62.79
N ALA A 277 -18.76 -43.81 62.41
CA ALA A 277 -18.68 -44.22 61.01
C ALA A 277 -19.98 -43.92 60.23
N LYS A 278 -21.14 -44.07 60.88
CA LYS A 278 -22.44 -43.74 60.30
C LYS A 278 -22.62 -42.22 60.11
N GLU A 279 -22.09 -41.41 61.01
CA GLU A 279 -22.07 -39.94 60.87
C GLU A 279 -21.13 -39.49 59.74
N HIS A 280 -19.96 -40.11 59.61
CA HIS A 280 -19.02 -39.88 58.52
C HIS A 280 -19.63 -40.18 57.15
N ILE A 281 -20.30 -41.32 56.98
CA ILE A 281 -21.03 -41.65 55.74
C ILE A 281 -22.09 -40.59 55.43
N ARG A 282 -22.88 -40.17 56.43
CA ARG A 282 -23.90 -39.14 56.23
C ARG A 282 -23.31 -37.82 55.75
N SER A 283 -22.16 -37.42 56.30
CA SER A 283 -21.45 -36.22 55.85
C SER A 283 -20.89 -36.35 54.42
N ALA A 284 -20.38 -37.53 54.06
CA ALA A 284 -19.88 -37.83 52.72
C ALA A 284 -21.01 -37.85 51.67
N GLU A 285 -22.19 -38.39 52.01
CA GLU A 285 -23.37 -38.36 51.13
C GLU A 285 -23.86 -36.93 50.87
N ILE A 286 -23.82 -36.06 51.89
CA ILE A 286 -24.15 -34.64 51.73
C ILE A 286 -23.12 -33.96 50.80
N ALA A 287 -21.83 -34.22 50.99
CA ALA A 287 -20.78 -33.67 50.15
C ALA A 287 -20.90 -34.11 48.69
N LEU A 288 -21.23 -35.38 48.44
CA LEU A 288 -21.47 -35.90 47.09
C LEU A 288 -22.65 -35.20 46.42
N LYS A 289 -23.78 -35.06 47.13
CA LYS A 289 -24.97 -34.37 46.61
C LYS A 289 -24.70 -32.91 46.24
N ILE A 290 -23.88 -32.22 47.05
CA ILE A 290 -23.44 -30.85 46.74
C ILE A 290 -22.58 -30.85 45.46
N ALA A 291 -21.65 -31.79 45.33
CA ALA A 291 -20.79 -31.90 44.15
C ALA A 291 -21.60 -32.18 42.86
N GLU A 292 -22.57 -33.09 42.92
CA GLU A 292 -23.49 -33.38 41.80
C GLU A 292 -24.29 -32.13 41.38
N GLU A 293 -24.79 -31.35 42.34
CA GLU A 293 -25.53 -30.13 42.05
C GLU A 293 -24.64 -29.06 41.39
N VAL A 294 -23.38 -28.96 41.82
CA VAL A 294 -22.39 -28.07 41.20
C VAL A 294 -22.09 -28.49 39.76
N VAL A 295 -21.85 -29.78 39.51
CA VAL A 295 -21.62 -30.31 38.15
C VAL A 295 -22.83 -30.06 37.26
N LYS A 296 -24.06 -30.25 37.78
CA LYS A 296 -25.28 -29.96 37.05
C LYS A 296 -25.38 -28.49 36.64
N LYS A 297 -25.10 -27.56 37.56
CA LYS A 297 -25.10 -26.10 37.28
C LYS A 297 -24.00 -25.69 36.29
N LEU A 298 -22.86 -26.36 36.30
CA LEU A 298 -21.76 -26.06 35.37
C LEU A 298 -22.06 -26.61 33.97
N ASN A 299 -22.69 -27.79 33.86
CA ASN A 299 -23.16 -28.32 32.58
C ASN A 299 -24.15 -27.38 31.90
N THR A 300 -25.14 -26.84 32.62
CA THR A 300 -26.09 -25.88 32.04
C THR A 300 -25.41 -24.60 31.57
N LYS A 301 -24.45 -24.07 32.34
CA LYS A 301 -23.65 -22.90 31.93
C LYS A 301 -22.79 -23.17 30.70
N LYS A 302 -22.26 -24.39 30.57
CA LYS A 302 -21.51 -24.82 29.38
C LYS A 302 -22.43 -24.83 28.15
N GLU A 303 -23.61 -25.44 28.25
CA GLU A 303 -24.60 -25.46 27.16
C GLU A 303 -25.02 -24.06 26.72
N GLU A 304 -25.24 -23.14 27.68
CA GLU A 304 -25.51 -21.73 27.39
C GLU A 304 -24.34 -21.04 26.65
N ALA A 305 -23.09 -21.33 27.04
CA ALA A 305 -21.91 -20.79 26.38
C ALA A 305 -21.71 -21.36 24.97
N GLU A 306 -21.99 -22.65 24.75
CA GLU A 306 -21.97 -23.29 23.43
C GLU A 306 -22.99 -22.64 22.50
N LYS A 307 -24.20 -22.37 23.00
CA LYS A 307 -25.24 -21.67 22.24
C LYS A 307 -24.82 -20.25 21.86
N GLN A 308 -24.25 -19.48 22.79
CA GLN A 308 -23.77 -18.12 22.51
C GLN A 308 -22.66 -18.11 21.45
N LEU A 309 -21.78 -19.11 21.45
CA LEU A 309 -20.74 -19.25 20.44
C LEU A 309 -21.35 -19.55 19.06
N ALA A 310 -22.32 -20.47 19.00
CA ALA A 310 -23.01 -20.83 17.76
C ALA A 310 -23.73 -19.61 17.14
N ASP A 311 -24.50 -18.87 17.94
CA ASP A 311 -25.22 -17.67 17.50
C ASP A 311 -24.24 -16.58 16.97
N ALA A 312 -23.11 -16.38 17.66
CA ALA A 312 -22.10 -15.42 17.25
C ALA A 312 -21.34 -15.86 15.97
N GLU A 313 -21.09 -17.15 15.80
CA GLU A 313 -20.48 -17.72 14.59
C GLU A 313 -21.44 -17.65 13.39
N GLU A 314 -22.74 -17.86 13.60
CA GLU A 314 -23.76 -17.70 12.57
C GLU A 314 -23.84 -16.25 12.08
N GLU A 315 -23.89 -15.27 12.99
CA GLU A 315 -23.86 -13.85 12.62
C GLU A 315 -22.58 -13.49 11.87
N LEU A 316 -21.44 -14.04 12.31
CA LEU A 316 -20.16 -13.86 11.63
C LEU A 316 -20.19 -14.44 10.21
N ASN A 317 -20.75 -15.64 10.02
CA ASN A 317 -20.79 -16.29 8.71
C ASN A 317 -21.76 -15.58 7.76
N LEU A 318 -22.94 -15.18 8.24
CA LEU A 318 -23.89 -14.39 7.46
C LEU A 318 -23.26 -13.10 6.92
N ARG A 319 -22.49 -12.39 7.76
CA ARG A 319 -21.81 -11.16 7.35
C ARG A 319 -20.59 -11.42 6.44
N LYS A 320 -19.97 -12.61 6.47
CA LYS A 320 -18.93 -12.99 5.49
C LYS A 320 -19.54 -13.24 4.13
N ASP A 321 -20.68 -13.91 4.07
CA ASP A 321 -21.39 -14.24 2.84
C ASP A 321 -21.93 -12.98 2.15
N LEU A 322 -22.33 -11.98 2.94
CA LEU A 322 -22.70 -10.64 2.46
C LEU A 322 -21.50 -9.77 2.04
N GLY A 323 -20.27 -10.30 2.07
CA GLY A 323 -19.05 -9.58 1.70
C GLY A 323 -18.55 -8.57 2.75
N LEU A 324 -19.38 -8.19 3.72
CA LEU A 324 -19.14 -7.16 4.74
C LEU A 324 -17.93 -7.44 5.63
N LEU A 325 -17.45 -8.69 5.68
CA LEU A 325 -16.27 -9.10 6.41
C LEU A 325 -15.08 -9.35 5.47
N VAL A 326 -14.25 -8.33 5.29
CA VAL A 326 -12.92 -8.52 4.73
C VAL A 326 -12.06 -9.25 5.77
N VAL A 327 -11.95 -10.57 5.62
CA VAL A 327 -10.94 -11.36 6.32
C VAL A 327 -9.58 -10.82 5.87
N ALA A 328 -8.73 -10.45 6.82
CA ALA A 328 -7.36 -10.03 6.57
C ALA A 328 -6.55 -11.26 6.11
N ASN A 329 -6.79 -11.68 4.87
CA ASN A 329 -5.97 -12.68 4.20
C ASN A 329 -4.61 -12.09 3.88
N GLU A 330 -3.64 -12.97 3.62
CA GLU A 330 -2.36 -12.55 3.10
C GLU A 330 -2.53 -11.78 1.77
N PRO A 331 -1.74 -10.70 1.56
CA PRO A 331 -1.83 -9.90 0.36
C PRO A 331 -1.47 -10.79 -0.82
N LYS A 332 -2.41 -10.96 -1.75
CA LYS A 332 -2.13 -11.62 -3.02
C LYS A 332 -1.91 -10.55 -4.07
N PHE A 333 -1.06 -10.85 -5.05
CA PHE A 333 -0.89 -9.98 -6.21
C PHE A 333 -2.21 -9.74 -6.96
N THR A 334 -3.09 -10.74 -6.96
CA THR A 334 -4.43 -10.67 -7.56
C THR A 334 -5.32 -9.61 -6.90
N ASP A 335 -5.05 -9.21 -5.65
CA ASP A 335 -5.85 -8.23 -4.90
C ASP A 335 -5.90 -6.85 -5.57
N ILE A 336 -4.95 -6.57 -6.47
CA ILE A 336 -4.91 -5.35 -7.29
C ILE A 336 -6.20 -5.18 -8.12
N PHE A 337 -6.82 -6.30 -8.51
CA PHE A 337 -8.00 -6.33 -9.38
C PHE A 337 -9.33 -6.39 -8.62
N TYR A 338 -9.33 -6.53 -7.30
CA TYR A 338 -10.55 -6.66 -6.51
C TYR A 338 -11.05 -5.32 -5.98
N GLY A 339 -12.34 -5.22 -5.67
CA GLY A 339 -12.96 -4.02 -5.13
C GLY A 339 -12.32 -3.48 -3.84
N ASP A 340 -12.40 -2.17 -3.67
CA ASP A 340 -11.77 -1.42 -2.57
C ASP A 340 -12.68 -1.24 -1.33
N GLN A 341 -13.94 -1.67 -1.43
CA GLN A 341 -15.02 -1.43 -0.46
C GLN A 341 -15.51 -2.73 0.17
N GLU A 342 -16.03 -2.66 1.41
CA GLU A 342 -16.51 -3.83 2.18
C GLU A 342 -17.63 -4.60 1.45
N GLY A 343 -18.38 -4.00 0.52
CA GLY A 343 -19.39 -4.72 -0.29
C GLY A 343 -18.89 -5.30 -1.62
N ASP A 344 -17.72 -4.88 -2.09
CA ASP A 344 -17.18 -5.22 -3.42
C ASP A 344 -15.82 -5.93 -3.34
N ALA A 345 -15.32 -6.16 -2.13
CA ALA A 345 -13.98 -6.65 -1.85
C ALA A 345 -13.71 -8.09 -2.33
N GLN A 346 -14.76 -8.84 -2.69
CA GLN A 346 -14.72 -10.20 -3.21
C GLN A 346 -14.93 -10.28 -4.73
N PHE A 347 -15.35 -9.20 -5.37
CA PHE A 347 -15.58 -9.15 -6.81
C PHE A 347 -14.43 -8.47 -7.53
N ILE A 348 -14.22 -8.87 -8.79
CA ILE A 348 -13.24 -8.26 -9.68
C ILE A 348 -13.81 -6.93 -10.16
N ASP A 349 -13.07 -5.86 -9.89
CA ASP A 349 -13.38 -4.51 -10.37
C ASP A 349 -12.90 -4.38 -11.82
N LEU A 350 -13.86 -4.44 -12.74
CA LEU A 350 -13.59 -4.33 -14.18
C LEU A 350 -12.90 -3.00 -14.54
N GLY A 351 -13.20 -1.92 -13.81
CA GLY A 351 -12.57 -0.61 -14.00
C GLY A 351 -11.09 -0.64 -13.64
N LYS A 352 -10.71 -1.34 -12.57
CA LYS A 352 -9.28 -1.54 -12.23
C LYS A 352 -8.56 -2.41 -13.24
N VAL A 353 -9.20 -3.46 -13.74
CA VAL A 353 -8.62 -4.32 -14.78
C VAL A 353 -8.37 -3.50 -16.06
N GLN A 354 -9.35 -2.73 -16.51
CA GLN A 354 -9.20 -1.83 -17.66
C GLN A 354 -8.05 -0.84 -17.44
N MET A 355 -8.02 -0.18 -16.28
CA MET A 355 -6.97 0.79 -15.94
C MET A 355 -5.58 0.15 -15.92
N PHE A 356 -5.44 -1.07 -15.42
CA PHE A 356 -4.19 -1.81 -15.44
C PHE A 356 -3.68 -2.02 -16.86
N PHE A 357 -4.51 -2.58 -17.76
CA PHE A 357 -4.10 -2.85 -19.13
C PHE A 357 -3.75 -1.57 -19.90
N ILE A 358 -4.56 -0.51 -19.75
CA ILE A 358 -4.27 0.79 -20.37
C ILE A 358 -2.95 1.34 -19.85
N THR A 359 -2.70 1.26 -18.53
CA THR A 359 -1.44 1.75 -17.96
C THR A 359 -0.25 1.00 -18.53
N ILE A 360 -0.30 -0.34 -18.59
CA ILE A 360 0.80 -1.14 -19.14
C ILE A 360 1.03 -0.83 -20.62
N ALA A 361 -0.05 -0.71 -21.42
CA ALA A 361 0.06 -0.35 -22.83
C ALA A 361 0.73 1.02 -23.02
N ILE A 362 0.34 2.03 -22.22
CA ILE A 362 0.94 3.37 -22.28
C ILE A 362 2.39 3.34 -21.82
N LEU A 363 2.71 2.66 -20.71
CA LEU A 363 4.08 2.55 -20.22
C LEU A 363 5.02 1.90 -21.25
N LEU A 364 4.55 0.86 -21.94
CA LEU A 364 5.33 0.20 -22.99
C LEU A 364 5.52 1.12 -24.20
N ALA A 365 4.46 1.75 -24.69
CA ALA A 365 4.55 2.69 -25.81
C ALA A 365 5.49 3.86 -25.49
N TYR A 366 5.36 4.44 -24.29
CA TYR A 366 6.20 5.52 -23.81
C TYR A 366 7.65 5.08 -23.60
N GLY A 367 7.85 3.88 -23.05
CA GLY A 367 9.19 3.28 -22.90
C GLY A 367 9.88 3.05 -24.24
N VAL A 368 9.15 2.62 -25.28
CA VAL A 368 9.69 2.51 -26.64
C VAL A 368 10.06 3.89 -27.20
N ALA A 369 9.22 4.91 -27.01
CA ALA A 369 9.51 6.27 -27.46
C ALA A 369 10.76 6.85 -26.79
N ILE A 370 10.91 6.65 -25.47
CA ILE A 370 12.15 7.00 -24.74
C ILE A 370 13.32 6.19 -25.30
N GLY A 371 13.16 4.89 -25.50
CA GLY A 371 14.20 4.02 -26.05
C GLY A 371 14.69 4.50 -27.42
N ALA A 372 13.80 5.02 -28.26
CA ALA A 372 14.16 5.62 -29.54
C ALA A 372 15.02 6.89 -29.35
N ILE A 373 14.68 7.76 -28.39
CA ILE A 373 15.54 8.91 -28.04
C ILE A 373 16.91 8.43 -27.56
N MET A 374 16.95 7.39 -26.71
CA MET A 374 18.19 6.82 -26.18
C MET A 374 19.07 6.17 -27.26
N GLN A 375 18.55 5.86 -28.44
CA GLN A 375 19.35 5.34 -29.55
C GLN A 375 19.93 6.45 -30.43
N ASN A 376 19.41 7.68 -30.32
CA ASN A 376 19.79 8.80 -31.17
C ASN A 376 20.69 9.79 -30.42
N THR A 377 22.01 9.64 -30.55
CA THR A 377 23.00 10.51 -29.90
C THR A 377 22.84 11.99 -30.30
N ASP A 378 22.44 12.26 -31.53
CA ASP A 378 22.21 13.64 -32.01
C ASP A 378 21.07 14.34 -31.28
N LEU A 379 20.02 13.59 -30.91
CA LEU A 379 18.94 14.11 -30.09
C LEU A 379 19.43 14.36 -28.67
N LEU A 380 20.13 13.39 -28.07
CA LEU A 380 20.64 13.50 -26.71
C LEU A 380 21.62 14.66 -26.52
N THR A 381 22.40 15.00 -27.55
CA THR A 381 23.37 16.10 -27.55
C THR A 381 22.84 17.40 -28.18
N ALA A 382 21.54 17.47 -28.48
CA ALA A 382 20.92 18.62 -29.11
C ALA A 382 21.22 19.94 -28.34
N PRO A 383 21.59 21.02 -29.02
CA PRO A 383 22.12 22.24 -28.41
C PRO A 383 21.13 22.90 -27.46
N LEU A 384 19.85 22.96 -27.86
CA LEU A 384 18.81 23.76 -27.21
C LEU A 384 18.00 22.98 -26.17
N GLY A 385 18.36 21.73 -25.92
CA GLY A 385 17.71 20.85 -24.94
C GLY A 385 17.25 19.53 -25.53
N VAL A 386 16.75 18.66 -24.68
CA VAL A 386 16.12 17.38 -25.05
C VAL A 386 14.71 17.35 -24.49
N ASP A 387 13.79 16.88 -25.31
CA ASP A 387 12.38 16.79 -24.95
C ASP A 387 12.02 15.34 -24.66
N PHE A 388 11.26 15.14 -23.59
CA PHE A 388 10.56 13.87 -23.41
C PHE A 388 9.51 13.67 -24.52
N PRO A 389 9.18 12.41 -24.88
CA PRO A 389 8.17 12.16 -25.90
C PRO A 389 6.84 12.83 -25.55
N GLU A 390 6.27 13.56 -26.49
CA GLU A 390 4.94 14.15 -26.34
C GLU A 390 3.86 13.07 -26.42
N PHE A 391 2.74 13.31 -25.74
CA PHE A 391 1.55 12.47 -25.89
C PHE A 391 0.79 12.89 -27.15
N SER A 392 0.41 11.93 -28.00
CA SER A 392 -0.45 12.25 -29.13
C SER A 392 -1.80 12.79 -28.64
N SER A 393 -2.38 13.77 -29.34
CA SER A 393 -3.71 14.34 -28.99
C SER A 393 -4.78 13.26 -28.81
N SER A 394 -4.71 12.17 -29.57
CA SER A 394 -5.61 11.03 -29.44
C SER A 394 -5.42 10.27 -28.12
N LEU A 395 -4.17 10.10 -27.67
CA LEU A 395 -3.85 9.43 -26.42
C LEU A 395 -4.25 10.27 -25.20
N THR A 396 -4.02 11.58 -25.23
CA THR A 396 -4.50 12.52 -24.19
C THR A 396 -6.02 12.52 -24.10
N THR A 397 -6.71 12.52 -25.24
CA THR A 397 -8.17 12.43 -25.29
C THR A 397 -8.67 11.12 -24.69
N LEU A 398 -8.04 9.99 -25.05
CA LEU A 398 -8.42 8.67 -24.54
C LEU A 398 -8.17 8.54 -23.04
N LEU A 399 -7.06 9.08 -22.54
CA LEU A 399 -6.71 9.10 -21.13
C LEU A 399 -7.72 9.94 -20.34
N GLY A 400 -8.09 11.13 -20.86
CA GLY A 400 -9.12 11.99 -20.30
C GLY A 400 -10.48 11.29 -20.20
N ILE A 401 -10.92 10.62 -21.28
CA ILE A 401 -12.18 9.86 -21.30
C ILE A 401 -12.14 8.68 -20.32
N SER A 402 -11.02 7.95 -20.26
CA SER A 402 -10.85 6.81 -19.35
C SER A 402 -10.93 7.23 -17.87
N HIS A 403 -10.25 8.32 -17.49
CA HIS A 403 -10.30 8.87 -16.13
C HIS A 403 -11.66 9.46 -15.77
N ALA A 404 -12.29 10.18 -16.70
CA ALA A 404 -13.64 10.72 -16.53
C ALA A 404 -14.69 9.60 -16.35
N GLY A 405 -14.59 8.53 -17.15
CA GLY A 405 -15.45 7.35 -17.03
C GLY A 405 -15.32 6.65 -15.67
N TYR A 406 -14.08 6.50 -15.16
CA TYR A 406 -13.85 5.90 -13.85
C TYR A 406 -14.40 6.74 -12.69
N LEU A 407 -14.35 8.07 -12.78
CA LEU A 407 -14.95 8.96 -11.78
C LEU A 407 -16.48 9.00 -11.87
N ALA A 408 -17.04 8.92 -13.08
CA ALA A 408 -18.49 8.86 -13.30
C ALA A 408 -19.12 7.58 -12.74
N VAL A 409 -18.40 6.46 -12.74
CA VAL A 409 -18.84 5.21 -12.09
C VAL A 409 -18.75 5.27 -10.56
N LYS A 410 -18.02 6.25 -10.00
CA LYS A 410 -17.71 6.35 -8.57
C LYS A 410 -18.57 7.38 -7.81
N THR A 411 -19.65 7.87 -8.41
CA THR A 411 -20.63 8.72 -7.72
C THR A 411 -21.45 7.93 -6.68
N PRO A 412 -21.80 8.51 -5.51
CA PRO A 412 -22.41 7.78 -4.39
C PRO A 412 -23.85 7.32 -4.66
N ASP A 413 -24.11 6.06 -4.27
CA ASP A 413 -25.35 5.33 -4.00
C ASP A 413 -26.70 5.84 -4.54
N ARG A 414 -27.37 4.96 -5.29
CA ARG A 414 -28.84 4.94 -5.34
C ARG A 414 -29.35 4.65 -3.92
N PRO A 415 -30.30 5.44 -3.37
CA PRO A 415 -30.94 5.09 -2.12
C PRO A 415 -31.65 3.75 -2.29
N LEU A 416 -31.31 2.79 -1.44
CA LEU A 416 -32.09 1.57 -1.26
C LEU A 416 -33.49 1.99 -0.84
N SER A 417 -34.45 1.88 -1.76
CA SER A 417 -35.87 2.00 -1.45
C SER A 417 -36.25 0.86 -0.52
N ALA A 418 -36.76 1.21 0.66
CA ALA A 418 -37.44 0.29 1.54
C ALA A 418 -38.63 -0.35 0.81
N SER A 419 -38.70 -1.68 0.84
CA SER A 419 -39.91 -2.47 0.58
C SER A 419 -40.10 -3.45 1.72
#